data_AF-A0A7D7ZEE9-F1
#
_entry.id   AF-A0A7D7ZEE9-F1
#
_cell.length_a   1.000
_cell.length_b   1.000
_cell.length_c   1.000
_cell.angle_alpha   90.00
_cell.angle_beta   90.00
_cell.angle_gamma   90.00
#
_symmetry.space_group_name_H-M   'P 1'
#
loop_
_entity.id
_entity.type
_entity.pdbx_description
1 polymer ?
#
loop_
_entity_poly.entity_id
_entity_poly.type
_entity_poly.pdbx_seq_one_letter_code
_entity_poly.pdbx_strand_id
1 'polypeptide(L)'
;MTARNFGVYASTGERVYLGDFSEVPEPHRRKLIEAIDQWGDVMVGWGVNELIYSLMRWHDETVFRCAPCGFSSASSNRCAGCGKTLEKKSAYKKNEKIARLLMCVGSLNQIRYEENG
;
A
#
# COMPACT_ATOMS: atom_id res chain seq x y z
N MET A 1 15.18 2.38 -16.85
CA MET A 1 13.88 1.70 -16.97
C MET A 1 12.84 2.77 -17.22
N THR A 2 12.10 2.68 -18.32
CA THR A 2 10.98 3.57 -18.63
C THR A 2 9.94 3.43 -17.52
N ALA A 3 9.45 4.54 -16.96
CA ALA A 3 8.41 4.49 -15.94
C ALA A 3 7.16 3.80 -16.51
N ARG A 4 6.76 2.68 -15.92
CA ARG A 4 5.56 1.94 -16.29
C ARG A 4 4.42 2.39 -15.38
N ASN A 5 3.31 2.81 -15.97
CA ASN A 5 2.08 3.05 -15.21
C ASN A 5 1.20 1.80 -15.24
N PHE A 6 0.51 1.60 -14.14
CA PHE A 6 -0.45 0.54 -13.94
C PHE A 6 -1.82 1.16 -13.69
N GLY A 7 -2.81 0.72 -14.46
CA GLY A 7 -4.22 0.96 -14.20
C GLY A 7 -4.80 -0.19 -13.37
N VAL A 8 -5.41 0.11 -12.23
CA VAL A 8 -6.22 -0.86 -11.48
C VAL A 8 -7.68 -0.50 -11.64
N TYR A 9 -8.50 -1.48 -11.98
CA TYR A 9 -9.91 -1.28 -12.34
C TYR A 9 -10.84 -2.09 -11.45
N ALA A 10 -12.00 -1.53 -11.16
CA ALA A 10 -13.12 -2.21 -10.52
C ALA A 10 -13.86 -3.12 -11.51
N SER A 11 -14.73 -4.00 -10.99
CA SER A 11 -15.61 -4.88 -11.76
C SER A 11 -16.61 -4.11 -12.63
N THR A 12 -16.93 -2.87 -12.25
CA THR A 12 -17.75 -1.94 -13.05
C THR A 12 -17.02 -1.37 -14.26
N GLY A 13 -15.71 -1.62 -14.39
CA GLY A 13 -14.84 -1.01 -15.40
C GLY A 13 -14.28 0.35 -15.00
N GLU A 14 -14.65 0.90 -13.83
CA GLU A 14 -14.08 2.15 -13.33
C GLU A 14 -12.59 1.98 -13.00
N ARG A 15 -11.75 2.93 -13.42
CA ARG A 15 -10.34 2.97 -13.02
C ARG A 15 -10.20 3.54 -11.60
N VAL A 16 -9.75 2.70 -10.69
CA VAL A 16 -9.57 3.01 -9.25
C VAL A 16 -8.20 3.63 -8.98
N TYR A 17 -7.17 3.18 -9.70
CA TYR A 17 -5.80 3.65 -9.57
C TYR A 17 -5.13 3.82 -10.94
N LEU A 18 -4.29 4.84 -11.06
CA LEU A 18 -3.34 5.02 -12.16
C LEU A 18 -2.02 5.54 -11.61
N GLY A 19 -0.92 4.89 -11.97
CA GLY A 19 0.43 5.34 -11.62
C GLY A 19 1.45 4.20 -11.55
N ASP A 20 2.64 4.52 -11.08
CA ASP A 20 3.80 3.62 -11.02
C ASP A 20 4.04 3.02 -9.61
N PHE A 21 3.07 3.20 -8.70
CA PHE A 21 3.15 2.87 -7.27
C PHE A 21 4.29 3.57 -6.51
N SER A 22 4.76 4.74 -6.97
CA SER A 22 5.74 5.55 -6.23
C SER A 22 5.28 5.99 -4.83
N GLU A 23 3.97 5.94 -4.56
CA GLU A 23 3.42 6.19 -3.22
C GLU A 23 3.65 5.03 -2.23
N VAL A 24 4.04 3.86 -2.74
CA VAL A 24 4.36 2.67 -1.97
C VAL A 24 5.85 2.70 -1.57
N PRO A 25 6.21 2.54 -0.29
CA PRO A 25 7.60 2.47 0.15
C PRO A 25 8.34 1.26 -0.45
N GLU A 26 9.63 1.43 -0.76
CA GLU A 26 10.55 0.30 -0.89
C GLU A 26 10.67 -0.40 0.49
N PRO A 27 10.67 -1.75 0.58
CA PRO A 27 10.73 -2.77 -0.48
C PRO A 27 9.36 -3.27 -0.97
N HIS A 28 8.25 -2.76 -0.42
CA HIS A 28 6.90 -3.22 -0.76
C HIS A 28 6.57 -2.94 -2.23
N ARG A 29 6.96 -1.76 -2.74
CA ARG A 29 6.76 -1.37 -4.14
C ARG A 29 7.38 -2.36 -5.11
N ARG A 30 8.62 -2.79 -4.84
CA ARG A 30 9.32 -3.77 -5.68
C ARG A 30 8.59 -5.11 -5.75
N LYS A 31 8.18 -5.66 -4.60
CA LYS A 31 7.41 -6.91 -4.56
C LYS A 31 6.08 -6.80 -5.29
N LEU A 32 5.42 -5.64 -5.18
CA LEU A 32 4.19 -5.36 -5.91
C LEU A 32 4.41 -5.37 -7.41
N ILE A 33 5.41 -4.63 -7.90
CA ILE A 33 5.74 -4.58 -9.33
C ILE A 33 6.15 -5.97 -9.83
N GLU A 34 7.03 -6.68 -9.13
CA GLU A 34 7.43 -8.05 -9.50
C GLU A 34 6.23 -9.00 -9.63
N ALA A 35 5.29 -8.94 -8.69
CA ALA A 35 4.10 -9.79 -8.73
C ALA A 35 3.12 -9.40 -9.84
N ILE A 36 2.97 -8.10 -10.14
CA ILE A 36 2.17 -7.63 -11.28
C ILE A 36 2.85 -8.02 -12.60
N ASP A 37 4.16 -7.86 -12.72
CA ASP A 37 4.92 -8.25 -13.92
C ASP A 37 4.83 -9.76 -14.17
N GLN A 38 4.80 -10.57 -13.12
CA GLN A 38 4.74 -12.03 -13.25
C GLN A 38 3.31 -12.55 -13.53
N TRP A 39 2.30 -11.94 -12.91
CA TRP A 39 0.95 -12.53 -12.86
C TRP A 39 -0.16 -11.60 -13.35
N GLY A 40 0.12 -10.32 -13.60
CA GLY A 40 -0.89 -9.27 -13.82
C GLY A 40 -1.86 -9.59 -14.96
N ASP A 41 -1.35 -10.15 -16.06
CA ASP A 41 -2.14 -10.47 -17.26
C ASP A 41 -3.13 -11.64 -17.05
N VAL A 42 -2.90 -12.48 -16.04
CA VAL A 42 -3.76 -13.63 -15.72
C VAL A 42 -4.57 -13.43 -14.44
N MET A 43 -4.25 -12.43 -13.63
CA MET A 43 -4.98 -12.11 -12.41
C MET A 43 -6.25 -11.33 -12.73
N VAL A 44 -7.39 -11.90 -12.36
CA VAL A 44 -8.70 -11.26 -12.46
C VAL A 44 -9.48 -11.40 -11.15
N GLY A 45 -10.42 -10.48 -10.92
CA GLY A 45 -11.35 -10.52 -9.79
C GLY A 45 -10.64 -10.75 -8.46
N TRP A 46 -10.94 -11.87 -7.81
CA TRP A 46 -10.41 -12.21 -6.49
C TRP A 46 -8.87 -12.19 -6.42
N GLY A 47 -8.16 -12.66 -7.46
CA GLY A 47 -6.70 -12.67 -7.47
C GLY A 47 -6.07 -11.27 -7.37
N VAL A 48 -6.68 -10.29 -8.04
CA VAL A 48 -6.26 -8.87 -7.96
C VAL A 48 -6.49 -8.32 -6.55
N ASN A 49 -7.64 -8.63 -5.95
CA ASN A 49 -7.97 -8.17 -4.61
C ASN A 49 -7.00 -8.73 -3.57
N GLU A 50 -6.69 -10.02 -3.64
CA GLU A 50 -5.74 -10.68 -2.75
C GLU A 50 -4.33 -10.12 -2.89
N LEU A 51 -3.87 -9.89 -4.13
CA LEU A 51 -2.57 -9.28 -4.38
C LEU A 51 -2.46 -7.89 -3.73
N ILE A 52 -3.42 -7.01 -4.04
CA ILE A 52 -3.43 -5.63 -3.54
C ILE A 52 -3.51 -5.64 -2.01
N TYR A 53 -4.44 -6.40 -1.43
CA TYR A 53 -4.59 -6.48 0.02
C TYR A 53 -3.32 -7.00 0.71
N SER A 54 -2.77 -8.12 0.22
CA SER A 54 -1.60 -8.76 0.83
C SER A 54 -0.35 -7.89 0.76
N LEU A 55 -0.11 -7.23 -0.38
CA LEU A 55 1.08 -6.41 -0.60
C LEU A 55 0.94 -4.98 -0.10
N MET A 56 -0.27 -4.51 0.22
CA MET A 56 -0.52 -3.18 0.77
C MET A 56 -0.87 -3.17 2.26
N ARG A 57 -0.81 -4.32 2.95
CA ARG A 57 -1.05 -4.41 4.40
C ARG A 57 -0.17 -3.48 5.24
N TRP A 58 1.04 -3.16 4.76
CA TRP A 58 1.95 -2.20 5.39
C TRP A 58 1.29 -0.83 5.62
N HIS A 59 0.34 -0.44 4.77
CA HIS A 59 -0.34 0.85 4.86
C HIS A 59 -1.06 1.01 6.21
N ASP A 60 -1.55 -0.09 6.79
CA ASP A 60 -2.25 -0.10 8.07
C ASP A 60 -1.37 -0.48 9.26
N GLU A 61 -0.06 -0.65 9.04
CA GLU A 61 0.88 -0.83 10.14
C GLU A 61 0.88 0.40 11.06
N THR A 62 0.94 0.12 12.35
CA THR A 62 0.97 1.13 13.39
C THR A 62 2.18 0.94 14.29
N VAL A 63 2.76 2.04 14.73
CA VAL A 63 3.84 2.08 15.71
C VAL A 63 3.44 2.92 16.91
N PHE A 64 4.00 2.61 18.06
CA PHE A 64 3.93 3.46 19.24
C PHE A 64 4.99 4.55 19.14
N ARG A 65 4.62 5.83 19.24
CA ARG A 65 5.53 6.97 19.12
C ARG A 65 5.45 7.89 20.32
N CYS A 66 6.62 8.31 20.82
CA CYS A 66 6.74 9.27 21.90
C CYS A 66 6.67 10.68 21.35
N ALA A 67 5.65 11.46 21.70
CA ALA A 67 5.58 12.85 21.26
C ALA A 67 6.76 13.72 21.76
N PRO A 68 7.22 13.62 23.02
CA PRO A 68 8.34 14.42 23.51
C PRO A 68 9.71 14.15 22.91
N CYS A 69 10.09 12.88 22.69
CA CYS A 69 11.46 12.53 22.29
C CYS A 69 11.56 11.81 20.94
N GLY A 70 10.43 11.58 20.26
CA GLY A 70 10.41 10.95 18.93
C GLY A 70 10.67 9.44 18.91
N PHE A 71 11.04 8.82 20.05
CA PHE A 71 11.25 7.37 20.16
C PHE A 71 10.04 6.58 19.65
N SER A 72 10.29 5.53 18.87
CA SER A 72 9.27 4.64 18.34
C SER A 72 9.50 3.19 18.78
N SER A 73 8.42 2.48 19.11
CA SER A 73 8.44 1.06 19.42
C SER A 73 7.32 0.33 18.69
N ALA A 74 7.59 -0.90 18.25
CA ALA A 74 6.57 -1.77 17.67
C ALA A 74 5.74 -2.52 18.73
N SER A 75 6.27 -2.69 19.95
CA SER A 75 5.73 -3.61 20.95
C SER A 75 5.50 -3.01 22.34
N SER A 76 6.14 -1.89 22.67
CA SER A 76 5.98 -1.22 23.97
C SER A 76 5.06 -0.02 23.85
N ASN A 77 4.20 0.19 24.86
CA ASN A 77 3.44 1.42 25.05
C ASN A 77 4.15 2.42 25.98
N ARG A 78 5.39 2.12 26.42
CA ARG A 78 6.22 3.01 27.25
C ARG A 78 7.51 3.39 26.55
N CYS A 79 7.87 4.67 26.66
CA CYS A 79 9.06 5.22 26.06
C CYS A 79 10.33 4.80 26.82
N ALA A 80 11.32 4.23 26.12
CA ALA A 80 12.60 3.87 26.72
C ALA A 80 13.44 5.10 27.14
N GLY A 81 13.30 6.23 26.43
CA GLY A 81 14.03 7.46 26.76
C GLY A 81 13.49 8.26 27.96
N CYS A 82 12.16 8.50 28.02
CA CYS A 82 11.55 9.38 29.02
C CYS A 82 10.49 8.73 29.93
N GLY A 83 10.21 7.42 29.76
CA GLY A 83 9.27 6.67 30.60
C GLY A 83 7.77 6.95 30.37
N LYS A 84 7.43 7.96 29.56
CA LYS A 84 6.04 8.35 29.24
C LYS A 84 5.34 7.32 28.33
N THR A 85 4.01 7.33 28.38
CA THR A 85 3.15 6.55 27.49
C THR A 85 3.34 6.98 26.04
N LEU A 86 3.41 6.00 25.15
CA LEU A 86 3.52 6.18 23.71
C LEU A 86 2.13 6.18 23.06
N GLU A 87 1.94 6.99 22.04
CA GLU A 87 0.70 7.03 21.25
C GLU A 87 0.80 6.09 20.06
N LYS A 88 -0.27 5.33 19.78
CA LYS A 88 -0.35 4.51 18.57
C LYS A 88 -0.60 5.41 17.35
N LYS A 89 0.29 5.38 16.38
CA LYS A 89 0.20 6.15 15.11
C LYS A 89 0.48 5.24 13.92
N SER A 90 0.08 5.65 12.73
CA SER A 90 0.47 4.94 11.50
C SER A 90 1.99 4.94 11.35
N ALA A 91 2.54 3.78 10.98
CA ALA A 91 3.97 3.60 10.73
C ALA A 91 4.43 4.42 9.52
N TYR A 92 3.56 4.53 8.51
CA TYR A 92 3.81 5.23 7.26
C TYR A 92 2.87 6.42 7.07
N LYS A 93 3.30 7.38 6.26
CA LYS A 93 2.45 8.48 5.81
C LYS A 93 1.33 7.92 4.95
N LYS A 94 0.08 8.24 5.31
CA LYS A 94 -1.11 7.84 4.54
C LYS A 94 -1.10 8.55 3.17
N ASN A 95 -1.46 7.81 2.13
CA ASN A 95 -1.60 8.32 0.78
C ASN A 95 -3.01 8.06 0.28
N GLU A 96 -3.69 9.08 -0.24
CA GLU A 96 -5.10 9.00 -0.64
C GLU A 96 -5.33 8.05 -1.82
N LYS A 97 -4.38 7.94 -2.77
CA LYS A 97 -4.49 6.99 -3.89
C LYS A 97 -4.43 5.55 -3.40
N ILE A 98 -3.51 5.26 -2.48
CA ILE A 98 -3.38 3.93 -1.86
C ILE A 98 -4.59 3.63 -0.96
N ALA A 99 -5.06 4.61 -0.19
CA ALA A 99 -6.26 4.46 0.63
C ALA A 99 -7.49 4.16 -0.23
N ARG A 100 -7.69 4.88 -1.34
CA ARG A 100 -8.78 4.61 -2.29
C ARG A 100 -8.68 3.22 -2.87
N LEU A 101 -7.50 2.81 -3.30
CA LEU A 101 -7.26 1.48 -3.85
C LEU A 101 -7.61 0.38 -2.83
N LEU A 102 -7.22 0.55 -1.56
CA LEU A 102 -7.55 -0.37 -0.47
C LEU A 102 -9.04 -0.40 -0.13
N MET A 103 -9.74 0.73 -0.16
CA MET A 103 -11.20 0.78 0.06
C MET A 103 -11.99 0.04 -1.02
N CYS A 104 -11.43 -0.09 -2.22
CA CYS A 104 -12.04 -0.82 -3.33
C CYS A 104 -11.69 -2.31 -3.34
N VAL A 105 -10.89 -2.81 -2.39
CA VAL A 105 -10.68 -4.25 -2.22
C VAL A 105 -12.03 -4.93 -1.96
N GLY A 106 -12.29 -6.01 -2.70
CA GLY A 106 -13.58 -6.68 -2.84
C GLY A 106 -14.31 -6.36 -4.15
N SER A 107 -13.97 -5.26 -4.82
CA SER A 107 -14.55 -4.86 -6.11
C SER A 107 -13.54 -4.70 -7.23
N LEU A 108 -12.23 -4.90 -6.97
CA LEU A 108 -11.21 -4.85 -8.02
C LEU A 108 -11.38 -6.05 -8.97
N ASN A 109 -11.04 -5.84 -10.24
CA ASN A 109 -11.22 -6.86 -11.27
C ASN A 109 -9.97 -7.11 -12.11
N GLN A 110 -9.15 -6.09 -12.38
CA GLN A 110 -8.00 -6.24 -13.27
C GLN A 110 -6.93 -5.19 -12.97
N ILE A 111 -5.68 -5.54 -13.26
CA ILE A 111 -4.54 -4.64 -13.31
C ILE A 111 -3.99 -4.70 -14.74
N ARG A 112 -3.70 -3.55 -15.34
CA ARG A 112 -3.16 -3.47 -16.71
C ARG A 112 -2.03 -2.46 -16.76
N TYR A 113 -1.06 -2.69 -17.64
CA TYR A 113 -0.12 -1.64 -18.02
C TYR A 113 -0.85 -0.56 -18.82
N GLU A 114 -0.50 0.69 -18.56
CA GLU A 114 -0.90 1.84 -19.36
C GLU A 114 0.35 2.58 -19.82
N GLU A 115 0.49 2.77 -21.12
CA GLU A 115 1.52 3.63 -21.67
C GLU A 115 1.20 5.09 -21.31
N ASN A 116 2.23 5.86 -20.97
CA ASN A 116 2.09 7.32 -20.89
C ASN A 116 1.79 7.81 -22.32
N GLY A 117 0.57 8.28 -22.55
CA GLY A 117 0.22 9.02 -23.76
C GLY A 117 1.04 10.30 -23.90
#